data_AF-A0A3D0ZID3-F1
#
_entry.id   AF-A0A3D0ZID3-F1
#
_cell.length_a   1.000
_cell.length_b   1.000
_cell.length_c   1.000
_cell.angle_alpha   90.00
_cell.angle_beta   90.00
_cell.angle_gamma   90.00
#
_symmetry.space_group_name_H-M   'P 1'
#
loop_
_entity.id
_entity.type
_entity.pdbx_description
1 polymer ?
#
loop_
_entity_poly.entity_id
_entity_poly.type
_entity_poly.pdbx_seq_one_letter_code
_entity_poly.pdbx_strand_id
1 'polypeptide(L)'
;MEVWPGTAYPLGATFDGTGTNFALFSEHAEKVELCLFDDDGGEARFRLDEVDGYVWHGYIPQVQPGQKYGYRVHGPYDPDSGNRFNPNKLLLDPYAKAVHGQMDWDPALFSYNLGEPDSVNNDDSAPHMMMGVVINPFFDWDGDHNLRVPYHKSVIYEAHVKGLTQLHPEIPEEQRGTYAGVAHPSVIAHLQKLGITAIELMPVHQFVN
;
A
#
# COMPACT_ATOMS: atom_id res chain seq x y z
N MET A 1 0.21 -16.02 18.66
CA MET A 1 1.41 -15.46 18.02
C MET A 1 1.98 -14.44 18.99
N GLU A 2 3.28 -14.47 19.26
CA GLU A 2 3.93 -13.53 20.19
C GLU A 2 4.55 -12.38 19.38
N VAL A 3 4.43 -11.14 19.88
CA VAL A 3 5.05 -9.96 19.28
C VAL A 3 6.40 -9.75 19.96
N TRP A 4 7.47 -9.74 19.18
CA TRP A 4 8.81 -9.39 19.63
C TRP A 4 9.06 -7.89 19.44
N PRO A 5 10.09 -7.31 20.08
CA PRO A 5 10.33 -5.87 20.02
C PRO A 5 10.47 -5.32 18.60
N GLY A 6 11.12 -6.04 17.69
CA GLY A 6 11.38 -5.56 16.34
C GLY A 6 12.27 -4.32 16.31
N THR A 7 12.10 -3.49 15.28
CA THR A 7 12.91 -2.29 15.04
C THR A 7 12.06 -1.17 14.44
N ALA A 8 12.34 0.07 14.81
CA ALA A 8 11.66 1.27 14.29
C ALA A 8 11.90 1.55 12.79
N TYR A 9 12.92 0.93 12.18
CA TYR A 9 13.24 1.14 10.77
C TYR A 9 13.59 -0.17 10.05
N PRO A 10 13.27 -0.27 8.75
CA PRO A 10 12.54 0.72 7.94
C PRO A 10 11.04 0.78 8.30
N LEU A 11 10.38 1.88 7.92
CA LEU A 11 8.93 2.04 8.11
C LEU A 11 8.13 1.07 7.21
N GLY A 12 6.95 0.70 7.69
CA GLY A 12 6.05 -0.27 7.07
C GLY A 12 6.39 -1.73 7.41
N ALA A 13 5.76 -2.66 6.69
CA ALA A 13 6.05 -4.08 6.79
C ALA A 13 7.30 -4.48 6.00
N THR A 14 8.24 -5.16 6.66
CA THR A 14 9.49 -5.64 6.07
C THR A 14 9.77 -7.08 6.47
N PHE A 15 9.69 -7.98 5.48
CA PHE A 15 10.00 -9.39 5.62
C PHE A 15 11.51 -9.63 5.52
N ASP A 16 12.06 -10.45 6.42
CA ASP A 16 13.50 -10.72 6.52
C ASP A 16 13.92 -12.16 6.14
N GLY A 17 12.95 -13.00 5.75
CA GLY A 17 13.17 -14.43 5.48
C GLY A 17 12.62 -15.35 6.57
N THR A 18 12.44 -14.86 7.80
CA THR A 18 11.97 -15.65 8.95
C THR A 18 10.66 -15.13 9.55
N GLY A 19 10.38 -13.86 9.37
CA GLY A 19 9.18 -13.18 9.85
C GLY A 19 9.14 -11.75 9.34
N THR A 20 8.22 -10.96 9.88
CA THR A 20 7.98 -9.60 9.40
C THR A 20 8.09 -8.59 10.54
N ASN A 21 8.92 -7.57 10.33
CA ASN A 21 8.96 -6.36 11.15
C ASN A 21 7.89 -5.37 10.67
N PHE A 22 7.14 -4.80 11.60
CA PHE A 22 6.15 -3.75 11.35
C PHE A 22 6.58 -2.49 12.08
N ALA A 23 6.54 -1.35 11.41
CA ALA A 23 6.87 -0.05 12.00
C ALA A 23 5.94 1.04 11.45
N LEU A 24 5.22 1.74 12.35
CA LEU A 24 4.24 2.76 12.03
C LEU A 24 4.54 4.04 12.83
N PHE A 25 4.72 5.16 12.12
CA PHE A 25 4.83 6.47 12.78
C PHE A 25 3.47 6.97 13.25
N SER A 26 3.36 7.35 14.53
CA SER A 26 2.22 8.11 15.07
C SER A 26 2.62 8.83 16.36
N GLU A 27 2.66 10.15 16.31
CA GLU A 27 3.05 11.01 17.46
C GLU A 27 1.96 11.11 18.54
N HIS A 28 0.69 11.12 18.14
CA HIS A 28 -0.44 11.35 19.06
C HIS A 28 -1.23 10.07 19.40
N ALA A 29 -0.80 8.91 18.92
CA ALA A 29 -1.44 7.65 19.28
C ALA A 29 -1.21 7.33 20.77
N GLU A 30 -2.21 6.76 21.41
CA GLU A 30 -2.12 6.21 22.77
C GLU A 30 -1.91 4.68 22.74
N LYS A 31 -2.34 4.03 21.66
CA LYS A 31 -2.12 2.59 21.40
C LYS A 31 -2.23 2.31 19.91
N VAL A 32 -1.34 1.47 19.39
CA VAL A 32 -1.41 0.92 18.03
C VAL A 32 -1.65 -0.58 18.09
N GLU A 33 -2.65 -1.04 17.37
CA GLU A 33 -2.93 -2.46 17.14
C GLU A 33 -2.65 -2.79 15.67
N LEU A 34 -1.75 -3.73 15.45
CA LEU A 34 -1.55 -4.40 14.16
C LEU A 34 -2.63 -5.47 13.99
N CYS A 35 -3.35 -5.40 12.89
CA CYS A 35 -4.41 -6.34 12.55
C CYS A 35 -3.92 -7.25 11.42
N LEU A 36 -3.84 -8.56 11.65
CA LEU A 36 -3.56 -9.57 10.64
C LEU A 36 -4.86 -10.25 10.22
N PHE A 37 -5.04 -10.45 8.92
CA PHE A 37 -6.24 -11.09 8.37
C PHE A 37 -5.92 -12.45 7.75
N ASP A 38 -6.72 -13.45 8.07
CA ASP A 38 -6.67 -14.75 7.39
C ASP A 38 -7.47 -14.74 6.06
N ASP A 39 -7.45 -15.87 5.35
CA ASP A 39 -8.14 -16.00 4.06
C ASP A 39 -9.67 -16.02 4.18
N ASP A 40 -10.20 -16.38 5.35
CA ASP A 40 -11.64 -16.39 5.65
C ASP A 40 -12.14 -15.00 6.13
N GLY A 41 -11.24 -14.02 6.24
CA GLY A 41 -11.53 -12.66 6.69
C GLY A 41 -11.50 -12.48 8.21
N GLY A 42 -11.03 -13.47 8.97
CA GLY A 42 -10.83 -13.40 10.41
C GLY A 42 -9.74 -12.40 10.77
N GLU A 43 -10.02 -11.54 11.75
CA GLU A 43 -9.09 -10.51 12.23
C GLU A 43 -8.41 -10.95 13.54
N ALA A 44 -7.07 -11.01 13.54
CA ALA A 44 -6.25 -11.15 14.73
C ALA A 44 -5.53 -9.83 15.05
N ARG A 45 -5.73 -9.30 16.26
CA ARG A 45 -5.17 -8.01 16.69
C ARG A 45 -3.99 -8.21 17.64
N PHE A 46 -2.90 -7.50 17.37
CA PHE A 46 -1.65 -7.54 18.12
C PHE A 46 -1.26 -6.13 18.52
N ARG A 47 -1.09 -5.89 19.82
CA ARG A 47 -0.61 -4.58 20.30
C ARG A 47 0.87 -4.41 19.94
N LEU A 48 1.24 -3.24 19.45
CA LEU A 48 2.63 -2.82 19.35
C LEU A 48 2.98 -2.05 20.62
N ASP A 49 3.84 -2.62 21.47
CA ASP A 49 4.21 -2.05 22.76
C ASP A 49 5.48 -1.21 22.69
N GLU A 50 6.37 -1.49 21.75
CA GLU A 50 7.62 -0.77 21.59
C GLU A 50 7.43 0.51 20.77
N VAL A 51 7.99 1.62 21.27
CA VAL A 51 7.91 2.93 20.64
C VAL A 51 9.24 3.67 20.75
N ASP A 52 9.90 3.88 19.61
CA ASP A 52 11.12 4.67 19.50
C ASP A 52 10.86 5.89 18.61
N GLY A 53 11.02 7.11 19.15
CA GLY A 53 10.88 8.35 18.36
C GLY A 53 9.52 8.48 17.66
N TYR A 54 8.44 8.13 18.36
CA TYR A 54 7.06 8.10 17.84
C TYR A 54 6.78 7.03 16.76
N VAL A 55 7.72 6.11 16.56
CA VAL A 55 7.50 4.95 15.70
C VAL A 55 7.14 3.75 16.56
N TRP A 56 5.92 3.27 16.38
CA TRP A 56 5.38 2.06 16.99
C TRP A 56 5.86 0.86 16.20
N HIS A 57 6.49 -0.11 16.85
CA HIS A 57 7.04 -1.24 16.13
C HIS A 57 6.88 -2.57 16.86
N GLY A 58 7.02 -3.63 16.08
CA GLY A 58 6.99 -5.00 16.57
C GLY A 58 7.38 -5.97 15.47
N TYR A 59 7.91 -7.11 15.88
CA TYR A 59 8.29 -8.18 14.97
C TYR A 59 7.45 -9.41 15.24
N ILE A 60 6.88 -9.98 14.19
CA ILE A 60 6.08 -11.18 14.31
C ILE A 60 6.79 -12.32 13.55
N PRO A 61 7.33 -13.32 14.27
CA PRO A 61 7.91 -14.50 13.65
C PRO A 61 6.89 -15.22 12.76
N GLN A 62 7.36 -15.84 11.68
CA GLN A 62 6.55 -16.68 10.79
C GLN A 62 5.49 -15.95 9.96
N VAL A 63 5.29 -14.64 10.12
CA VAL A 63 4.50 -13.86 9.16
C VAL A 63 5.29 -13.77 7.84
N GLN A 64 4.71 -14.35 6.80
CA GLN A 64 5.30 -14.48 5.47
C GLN A 64 4.72 -13.46 4.48
N PRO A 65 5.40 -13.24 3.34
CA PRO A 65 4.81 -12.52 2.20
C PRO A 65 3.45 -13.09 1.80
N GLY A 66 2.51 -12.21 1.44
CA GLY A 66 1.11 -12.53 1.18
C GLY A 66 0.18 -12.25 2.36
N GLN A 67 0.71 -12.13 3.58
CA GLN A 67 -0.09 -11.78 4.76
C GLN A 67 -0.76 -10.41 4.57
N LYS A 68 -2.08 -10.38 4.71
CA LYS A 68 -2.89 -9.16 4.71
C LYS A 68 -2.89 -8.53 6.08
N TYR A 69 -2.76 -7.21 6.16
CA TYR A 69 -2.72 -6.49 7.42
C TYR A 69 -3.27 -5.06 7.32
N GLY A 70 -3.54 -4.47 8.47
CA GLY A 70 -3.84 -3.04 8.65
C GLY A 70 -3.58 -2.62 10.08
N TYR A 71 -3.94 -1.39 10.44
CA TYR A 71 -3.78 -0.87 11.79
C TYR A 71 -5.07 -0.33 12.36
N ARG A 72 -5.25 -0.48 13.68
CA ARG A 72 -6.24 0.27 14.46
C ARG A 72 -5.48 1.16 15.44
N VAL A 73 -5.70 2.46 15.34
CA VAL A 73 -4.94 3.44 16.11
C VAL A 73 -5.89 4.15 17.08
N HIS A 74 -5.54 4.06 18.36
CA HIS A 74 -6.28 4.65 19.47
C HIS A 74 -5.63 5.96 19.85
N GLY A 75 -6.45 6.90 20.33
CA GLY A 75 -6.03 8.21 20.77
C GLY A 75 -7.25 9.12 20.96
N PRO A 76 -7.05 10.42 21.21
CA PRO A 76 -8.14 11.36 21.41
C PRO A 76 -9.01 11.53 20.15
N TYR A 77 -10.33 11.52 20.35
CA TYR A 77 -11.27 12.02 19.34
C TYR A 77 -11.75 13.39 19.79
N ASP A 78 -11.11 14.43 19.25
CA ASP A 78 -11.41 15.84 19.48
C ASP A 78 -11.30 16.60 18.14
N PRO A 79 -12.39 16.62 17.34
CA PRO A 79 -12.39 17.25 16.02
C PRO A 79 -12.02 18.73 16.05
N ASP A 80 -12.31 19.45 17.14
CA ASP A 80 -12.03 20.87 17.29
C ASP A 80 -10.52 21.15 17.36
N SER A 81 -9.74 20.24 17.95
CA SER A 81 -8.27 20.29 17.93
C SER A 81 -7.65 19.53 16.76
N GLY A 82 -8.46 18.94 15.87
CA GLY A 82 -8.03 18.16 14.71
C GLY A 82 -7.72 16.69 15.00
N ASN A 83 -7.84 16.24 16.25
CA ASN A 83 -7.61 14.86 16.65
C ASN A 83 -8.80 13.98 16.26
N ARG A 84 -8.59 12.97 15.41
CA ARG A 84 -9.65 12.14 14.83
C ARG A 84 -9.39 10.64 14.97
N PHE A 85 -8.73 10.24 16.05
CA PHE A 85 -8.45 8.82 16.30
C PHE A 85 -9.74 8.03 16.49
N ASN A 86 -9.93 6.99 15.69
CA ASN A 86 -11.09 6.11 15.80
C ASN A 86 -10.66 4.67 15.52
N PRO A 87 -10.47 3.83 16.55
CA PRO A 87 -9.97 2.47 16.39
C PRO A 87 -10.98 1.53 15.71
N ASN A 88 -12.24 1.94 15.53
CA ASN A 88 -13.20 1.17 14.75
C ASN A 88 -12.90 1.24 13.24
N LYS A 89 -12.08 2.20 12.81
CA LYS A 89 -11.65 2.35 11.42
C LYS A 89 -10.33 1.61 11.21
N LEU A 90 -10.36 0.60 10.35
CA LEU A 90 -9.14 -0.06 9.87
C LEU A 90 -8.37 0.92 8.99
N LEU A 91 -7.09 1.12 9.29
CA LEU A 91 -6.21 2.01 8.56
C LEU A 91 -5.25 1.20 7.69
N LEU A 92 -5.07 1.67 6.45
CA LEU A 92 -4.02 1.17 5.56
C LEU A 92 -2.66 1.70 6.04
N ASP A 93 -1.64 0.84 6.01
CA ASP A 93 -0.27 1.27 6.28
C ASP A 93 0.18 2.31 5.23
N PRO A 94 0.56 3.54 5.63
CA PRO A 94 1.03 4.55 4.68
C PRO A 94 2.32 4.15 3.95
N TYR A 95 3.03 3.13 4.43
CA TYR A 95 4.22 2.53 3.82
C TYR A 95 3.93 1.16 3.17
N ALA A 96 2.66 0.80 2.97
CA ALA A 96 2.28 -0.43 2.28
C ALA A 96 2.90 -0.47 0.86
N LYS A 97 3.64 -1.55 0.58
CA LYS A 97 4.29 -1.78 -0.73
C LYS A 97 3.38 -2.51 -1.72
N ALA A 98 2.30 -3.11 -1.21
CA ALA A 98 1.21 -3.72 -1.98
C ALA A 98 -0.08 -3.59 -1.19
N VAL A 99 -1.21 -3.54 -1.91
CA VAL A 99 -2.55 -3.32 -1.36
C VAL A 99 -3.50 -4.38 -1.91
N HIS A 100 -4.39 -4.88 -1.06
CA HIS A 100 -5.43 -5.86 -1.39
C HIS A 100 -6.82 -5.28 -1.13
N GLY A 101 -7.78 -5.63 -1.99
CA GLY A 101 -9.16 -5.18 -1.91
C GLY A 101 -9.41 -3.84 -2.61
N GLN A 102 -10.66 -3.37 -2.49
CA GLN A 102 -11.11 -2.08 -2.99
C GLN A 102 -12.06 -1.49 -1.94
N MET A 103 -12.13 -0.16 -1.87
CA MET A 103 -13.16 0.51 -1.08
C MET A 103 -14.49 0.48 -1.83
N ASP A 104 -15.58 0.29 -1.11
CA ASP A 104 -16.95 0.30 -1.66
C ASP A 104 -17.76 1.54 -1.22
N TRP A 105 -17.09 2.50 -0.56
CA TRP A 105 -17.67 3.76 -0.08
C TRP A 105 -18.79 3.60 0.96
N ASP A 106 -18.81 2.48 1.69
CA ASP A 106 -19.74 2.30 2.81
C ASP A 106 -19.59 3.40 3.88
N PRO A 107 -20.68 3.90 4.48
CA PRO A 107 -20.63 4.88 5.57
C PRO A 107 -19.73 4.50 6.75
N ALA A 108 -19.49 3.21 7.00
CA ALA A 108 -18.57 2.72 8.01
C ALA A 108 -17.12 3.19 7.79
N LEU A 109 -16.73 3.57 6.57
CA LEU A 109 -15.40 4.11 6.27
C LEU A 109 -15.16 5.52 6.85
N PHE A 110 -16.20 6.20 7.30
CA PHE A 110 -16.11 7.55 7.85
C PHE A 110 -16.03 7.51 9.38
N SER A 111 -15.27 8.44 9.96
CA SER A 111 -15.11 8.56 11.42
C SER A 111 -16.29 9.24 12.13
N TYR A 112 -17.27 9.72 11.36
CA TYR A 112 -18.49 10.40 11.80
C TYR A 112 -19.68 9.91 10.94
N ASN A 113 -20.91 10.08 11.41
CA ASN A 113 -22.11 9.71 10.66
C ASN A 113 -22.37 10.75 9.56
N LEU A 114 -22.67 10.29 8.35
CA LEU A 114 -22.94 11.19 7.22
C LEU A 114 -24.12 12.12 7.54
N GLY A 115 -23.91 13.43 7.40
CA GLY A 115 -24.89 14.46 7.76
C GLY A 115 -24.78 14.96 9.21
N GLU A 116 -23.99 14.31 10.06
CA GLU A 116 -23.77 14.66 11.46
C GLU A 116 -22.26 14.77 11.75
N PRO A 117 -21.58 15.84 11.32
CA PRO A 117 -20.12 15.94 11.38
C PRO A 117 -19.53 15.93 12.80
N ASP A 118 -20.33 16.25 13.81
CA ASP A 118 -19.95 16.27 15.22
C ASP A 118 -20.15 14.91 15.91
N SER A 119 -20.72 13.93 15.20
CA SER A 119 -20.93 12.57 15.71
C SER A 119 -19.69 11.69 15.56
N VAL A 120 -19.67 10.58 16.30
CA VAL A 120 -18.66 9.53 16.14
C VAL A 120 -19.34 8.30 15.53
N ASN A 121 -18.84 7.86 14.39
CA ASN A 121 -19.25 6.59 13.80
C ASN A 121 -18.38 5.46 14.37
N ASN A 122 -19.00 4.52 15.08
CA ASN A 122 -18.31 3.37 15.71
C ASN A 122 -18.43 2.07 14.90
N ASP A 123 -19.02 2.10 13.71
CA ASP A 123 -19.11 0.93 12.84
C ASP A 123 -17.72 0.46 12.40
N ASP A 124 -17.54 -0.85 12.28
CA ASP A 124 -16.26 -1.42 11.87
C ASP A 124 -16.07 -1.27 10.36
N SER A 125 -14.98 -0.63 9.95
CA SER A 125 -14.68 -0.39 8.53
C SER A 125 -13.90 -1.52 7.87
N ALA A 126 -13.42 -2.51 8.62
CA ALA A 126 -12.55 -3.57 8.08
C ALA A 126 -13.13 -4.30 6.84
N PRO A 127 -14.43 -4.64 6.75
CA PRO A 127 -15.00 -5.30 5.57
C PRO A 127 -15.00 -4.44 4.29
N HIS A 128 -14.87 -3.12 4.45
CA HIS A 128 -15.04 -2.11 3.40
C HIS A 128 -13.72 -1.43 2.99
N MET A 129 -12.63 -1.75 3.69
CA MET A 129 -11.35 -1.06 3.58
C MET A 129 -10.32 -1.89 2.82
N MET A 130 -9.39 -1.22 2.14
CA MET A 130 -8.21 -1.86 1.57
C MET A 130 -7.20 -2.25 2.67
N MET A 131 -6.52 -3.39 2.48
CA MET A 131 -5.51 -3.91 3.40
C MET A 131 -4.11 -3.82 2.78
N GLY A 132 -3.10 -3.60 3.61
CA GLY A 132 -1.71 -3.76 3.20
C GLY A 132 -1.38 -5.25 3.00
N VAL A 133 -0.42 -5.54 2.14
CA VAL A 133 0.09 -6.91 1.94
C VAL A 133 1.59 -6.92 2.20
N VAL A 134 2.05 -7.85 3.04
CA VAL A 134 3.48 -8.10 3.23
C VAL A 134 4.04 -8.63 1.90
N ILE A 135 5.07 -7.99 1.36
CA ILE A 135 5.71 -8.43 0.12
C ILE A 135 7.08 -9.06 0.38
N ASN A 136 7.51 -9.91 -0.54
CA ASN A 136 8.92 -10.26 -0.65
C ASN A 136 9.65 -9.12 -1.40
N PRO A 137 10.64 -8.44 -0.79
CA PRO A 137 11.37 -7.39 -1.47
C PRO A 137 12.36 -7.90 -2.52
N PHE A 138 12.64 -9.21 -2.54
CA PHE A 138 13.62 -9.79 -3.47
C PHE A 138 13.03 -9.96 -4.87
N PHE A 139 13.72 -9.40 -5.86
CA PHE A 139 13.47 -9.60 -7.29
C PHE A 139 14.82 -9.68 -8.02
N ASP A 140 14.98 -10.66 -8.90
CA ASP A 140 16.19 -10.79 -9.73
C ASP A 140 16.07 -9.88 -10.96
N TRP A 141 16.91 -8.85 -11.00
CA TRP A 141 16.89 -7.82 -12.04
C TRP A 141 17.70 -8.20 -13.29
N ASP A 142 18.31 -9.39 -13.36
CA ASP A 142 19.07 -9.88 -14.51
C ASP A 142 20.11 -8.87 -15.06
N GLY A 143 20.76 -8.12 -14.15
CA GLY A 143 21.77 -7.13 -14.50
C GLY A 143 21.23 -5.80 -15.05
N ASP A 144 19.94 -5.49 -14.87
CA ASP A 144 19.36 -4.20 -15.23
C ASP A 144 20.15 -3.02 -14.63
N HIS A 145 20.27 -1.95 -15.42
CA HIS A 145 20.97 -0.75 -15.00
C HIS A 145 20.35 0.51 -15.60
N ASN A 146 20.38 1.58 -14.82
CA ASN A 146 19.90 2.88 -15.26
C ASN A 146 20.63 3.35 -16.54
N LEU A 147 19.86 3.64 -17.60
CA LEU A 147 20.36 4.11 -18.89
C LEU A 147 21.09 5.47 -18.81
N ARG A 148 20.77 6.29 -17.79
CA ARG A 148 21.39 7.62 -17.53
C ARG A 148 21.46 8.52 -18.78
N VAL A 149 20.40 8.53 -19.59
CA VAL A 149 20.30 9.40 -20.77
C VAL A 149 20.37 10.87 -20.32
N PRO A 150 21.33 11.67 -20.83
CA PRO A 150 21.43 13.09 -20.47
C PRO A 150 20.16 13.85 -20.86
N TYR A 151 19.72 14.77 -20.00
CA TYR A 151 18.46 15.50 -20.18
C TYR A 151 18.34 16.21 -21.54
N HIS A 152 19.43 16.79 -22.06
CA HIS A 152 19.45 17.45 -23.37
C HIS A 152 19.31 16.49 -24.57
N LYS A 153 19.39 15.17 -24.32
CA LYS A 153 19.14 14.11 -25.30
C LYS A 153 17.78 13.43 -25.08
N SER A 154 17.02 13.86 -24.06
CA SER A 154 15.79 13.19 -23.68
C SER A 154 14.62 13.61 -24.57
N VAL A 155 13.85 12.62 -25.00
CA VAL A 155 12.52 12.77 -25.60
C VAL A 155 11.56 11.95 -24.75
N ILE A 156 10.67 12.64 -24.04
CA ILE A 156 9.74 12.06 -23.08
C ILE A 156 8.41 11.76 -23.78
N TYR A 157 7.87 10.57 -23.53
CA TYR A 157 6.56 10.14 -24.00
C TYR A 157 5.63 9.88 -22.82
N GLU A 158 4.67 10.78 -22.59
CA GLU A 158 3.66 10.59 -21.55
C GLU A 158 2.64 9.52 -21.98
N ALA A 159 2.35 8.56 -21.10
CA ALA A 159 1.44 7.46 -21.39
C ALA A 159 0.61 7.02 -20.18
N HIS A 160 -0.65 6.69 -20.43
CA HIS A 160 -1.48 5.97 -19.47
C HIS A 160 -1.25 4.46 -19.60
N VAL A 161 -0.89 3.76 -18.52
CA VAL A 161 -0.62 2.30 -18.51
C VAL A 161 -1.73 1.51 -19.21
N LYS A 162 -2.98 1.70 -18.76
CA LYS A 162 -4.15 1.08 -19.38
C LYS A 162 -4.35 1.50 -20.85
N GLY A 163 -4.49 2.80 -21.08
CA GLY A 163 -4.81 3.35 -22.41
C GLY A 163 -3.80 3.01 -23.51
N LEU A 164 -2.51 2.88 -23.16
CA LEU A 164 -1.44 2.58 -24.11
C LEU A 164 -1.65 1.24 -24.83
N THR A 165 -2.21 0.25 -24.14
CA THR A 165 -2.20 -1.15 -24.61
C THR A 165 -3.57 -1.83 -24.63
N GLN A 166 -4.61 -1.20 -24.07
CA GLN A 166 -5.95 -1.80 -23.93
C GLN A 166 -6.54 -2.34 -25.25
N LEU A 167 -6.27 -1.66 -26.36
CA LEU A 167 -6.79 -2.01 -27.69
C LEU A 167 -5.71 -2.51 -28.66
N HIS A 168 -4.51 -2.84 -28.15
CA HIS A 168 -3.39 -3.24 -29.00
C HIS A 168 -3.59 -4.68 -29.51
N PRO A 169 -3.71 -4.91 -30.83
CA PRO A 169 -4.12 -6.21 -31.37
C PRO A 169 -3.06 -7.30 -31.17
N GLU A 170 -1.78 -6.93 -31.15
CA GLU A 170 -0.66 -7.88 -31.01
C GLU A 170 -0.35 -8.29 -29.56
N ILE A 171 -1.03 -7.69 -28.57
CA ILE A 171 -0.83 -8.02 -27.15
C ILE A 171 -1.90 -9.05 -26.77
N PRO A 172 -1.54 -10.15 -26.06
CA PRO A 172 -2.50 -11.09 -25.49
C PRO A 172 -3.54 -10.39 -24.62
N GLU A 173 -4.80 -10.81 -24.70
CA GLU A 173 -5.92 -10.12 -24.07
C GLU A 173 -5.74 -9.93 -22.57
N GLU A 174 -5.16 -10.92 -21.89
CA GLU A 174 -4.88 -10.91 -20.45
C GLU A 174 -3.78 -9.92 -20.02
N GLN A 175 -2.96 -9.44 -20.95
CA GLN A 175 -1.91 -8.46 -20.69
C GLN A 175 -2.29 -7.03 -21.10
N ARG A 176 -3.37 -6.86 -21.87
CA ARG A 176 -3.81 -5.55 -22.36
C ARG A 176 -4.20 -4.64 -21.21
N GLY A 177 -3.69 -3.42 -21.25
CA GLY A 177 -3.95 -2.39 -20.25
C GLY A 177 -3.25 -2.63 -18.90
N THR A 178 -2.24 -3.49 -18.85
CA THR A 178 -1.47 -3.82 -17.64
C THR A 178 0.00 -3.41 -17.79
N TYR A 179 0.76 -3.47 -16.69
CA TYR A 179 2.21 -3.26 -16.72
C TYR A 179 2.94 -4.24 -17.67
N ALA A 180 2.51 -5.51 -17.72
CA ALA A 180 3.07 -6.50 -18.65
C ALA A 180 2.82 -6.11 -20.12
N GLY A 181 1.64 -5.55 -20.41
CA GLY A 181 1.33 -5.02 -21.73
C GLY A 181 2.26 -3.88 -22.14
N VAL A 182 2.58 -2.96 -21.23
CA VAL A 182 3.53 -1.84 -21.51
C VAL A 182 4.91 -2.37 -21.88
N ALA A 183 5.35 -3.46 -21.24
CA ALA A 183 6.63 -4.13 -21.50
C ALA A 183 6.58 -5.16 -22.65
N HIS A 184 5.45 -5.31 -23.33
CA HIS A 184 5.32 -6.30 -24.40
C HIS A 184 6.24 -5.95 -25.59
N PRO A 185 6.87 -6.94 -26.26
CA PRO A 185 7.83 -6.68 -27.34
C PRO A 185 7.32 -5.79 -28.47
N SER A 186 6.02 -5.87 -28.82
CA SER A 186 5.40 -5.00 -29.84
C SER A 186 5.38 -3.52 -29.42
N VAL A 187 5.10 -3.25 -28.14
CA VAL A 187 5.08 -1.89 -27.58
C VAL A 187 6.50 -1.34 -27.51
N ILE A 188 7.45 -2.14 -27.03
CA ILE A 188 8.87 -1.78 -26.99
C ILE A 188 9.37 -1.44 -28.40
N ALA A 189 9.09 -2.28 -29.40
CA ALA A 189 9.48 -2.05 -30.79
C ALA A 189 8.85 -0.77 -31.36
N HIS A 190 7.59 -0.48 -31.01
CA HIS A 190 6.92 0.75 -31.39
C HIS A 190 7.61 1.99 -30.78
N LEU A 191 7.88 1.99 -29.47
CA LEU A 191 8.53 3.09 -28.77
C LEU A 191 9.96 3.32 -29.27
N GLN A 192 10.71 2.24 -29.54
CA GLN A 192 12.03 2.32 -30.16
C GLN A 192 11.98 2.91 -31.57
N LYS A 193 11.00 2.52 -32.39
CA LYS A 193 10.79 3.07 -33.74
C LYS A 193 10.41 4.55 -33.70
N LEU A 194 9.63 4.97 -32.70
CA LEU A 194 9.28 6.37 -32.49
C LEU A 194 10.50 7.21 -32.08
N GLY A 195 11.53 6.58 -31.51
CA GLY A 195 12.78 7.23 -31.14
C GLY A 195 12.74 7.97 -29.80
N ILE A 196 11.78 7.62 -28.94
CA ILE A 196 11.68 8.19 -27.59
C ILE A 196 12.78 7.61 -26.69
N THR A 197 13.15 8.33 -25.65
CA THR A 197 14.21 7.89 -24.71
C THR A 197 13.69 7.56 -23.32
N ALA A 198 12.51 8.08 -22.96
CA ALA A 198 11.88 7.86 -21.66
C ALA A 198 10.36 7.84 -21.81
N ILE A 199 9.73 6.92 -21.10
CA ILE A 199 8.28 6.88 -20.92
C ILE A 199 7.94 7.54 -19.57
N GLU A 200 7.00 8.47 -19.56
CA GLU A 200 6.45 9.08 -18.35
C GLU A 200 5.06 8.50 -18.11
N LEU A 201 4.93 7.65 -17.10
CA LEU A 201 3.65 7.02 -16.80
C LEU A 201 2.79 7.96 -15.97
N MET A 202 1.52 8.10 -16.37
CA MET A 202 0.47 8.68 -15.53
C MET A 202 0.39 7.95 -14.17
N PRO A 203 -0.23 8.53 -13.12
CA PRO A 203 -0.13 8.05 -11.74
C PRO A 203 -0.26 6.53 -11.57
N VAL A 204 0.79 5.90 -11.02
CA VAL A 204 0.88 4.45 -10.75
C VAL A 204 0.86 4.11 -9.26
N HIS A 205 0.91 5.11 -8.38
CA HIS A 205 0.62 4.88 -6.96
C HIS A 205 -0.83 4.45 -6.80
N GLN A 206 -1.10 3.53 -5.87
CA GLN A 206 -2.47 3.07 -5.60
C GLN A 206 -3.39 4.28 -5.35
N PHE A 207 -4.53 4.29 -6.04
CA PHE A 207 -5.59 5.29 -5.87
C PHE A 207 -6.94 4.61 -5.62
N VAL A 208 -7.90 5.39 -5.13
CA VAL A 208 -9.29 4.97 -4.95
C VAL A 208 -10.08 5.44 -6.17
N ASN A 209 -10.99 4.60 -6.67
CA ASN A 209 -11.88 4.90 -7.80
C ASN A 209 -13.32 5.18 -7.35
#